data_AF-A0A1G2KSK5-F1
#
_entry.id   AF-A0A1G2KSK5-F1
#
_cell.length_a   1.000
_cell.length_b   1.000
_cell.length_c   1.000
_cell.angle_alpha   90.00
_cell.angle_beta   90.00
_cell.angle_gamma   90.00
#
_symmetry.space_group_name_H-M   'P 1'
#
loop_
_entity.id
_entity.type
_entity.pdbx_description
1 polymer ?
#
loop_
_entity_poly.entity_id
_entity_poly.type
_entity_poly.pdbx_seq_one_letter_code
_entity_poly.pdbx_strand_id
1 'polypeptide(L)'
;MESSQQNNKASAIVEIKSQSFFQGPLPPPELLAKYEAISSGLADRITAMAEENGKHRRRMEWRMLTLSVVSNFSGQVFAFVVVITGIFAGVYLLTKDKPVSGLISMIVSLAPVAYRFIHFDKRSRKTKGDKEEQQNKIP
;
A
#
# COMPACT_ATOMS: atom_id res chain seq x y z
N MET A 1 -70.52 -8.54 32.51
CA MET A 1 -70.39 -7.10 32.29
C MET A 1 -68.90 -6.79 32.21
N GLU A 2 -68.22 -7.21 31.15
CA GLU A 2 -68.15 -6.48 29.87
C GLU A 2 -67.44 -5.14 30.07
N SER A 3 -66.13 -5.14 29.82
CA SER A 3 -65.57 -4.74 28.53
C SER A 3 -65.74 -3.25 28.30
N SER A 4 -64.83 -2.46 28.85
CA SER A 4 -64.59 -1.08 28.46
C SER A 4 -63.31 -0.62 29.14
N GLN A 5 -62.14 -0.88 28.55
CA GLN A 5 -60.96 0.01 28.51
C GLN A 5 -59.94 -0.64 27.57
N GLN A 6 -60.43 -0.98 26.38
CA GLN A 6 -59.60 -1.14 25.19
C GLN A 6 -59.60 0.23 24.49
N ASN A 7 -58.46 0.58 23.89
CA ASN A 7 -58.27 1.68 22.95
C ASN A 7 -57.97 3.07 23.56
N ASN A 8 -56.69 3.46 23.51
CA ASN A 8 -56.19 4.80 23.17
C ASN A 8 -54.77 5.01 23.73
N LYS A 9 -53.80 4.26 23.21
CA LYS A 9 -52.46 4.82 23.05
C LYS A 9 -52.12 4.70 21.58
N ALA A 10 -52.44 5.81 20.92
CA ALA A 10 -52.12 6.16 19.55
C ALA A 10 -50.89 5.40 19.05
N SER A 11 -51.11 4.64 17.97
CA SER A 11 -50.08 4.16 17.07
C SER A 11 -49.15 5.32 16.77
N ALA A 12 -47.99 5.35 17.44
CA ALA A 12 -46.89 6.19 17.02
C ALA A 12 -46.46 5.64 15.65
N ILE A 13 -46.95 6.28 14.59
CA ILE A 13 -46.48 6.03 13.23
C ILE A 13 -45.04 6.50 13.23
N VAL A 14 -44.12 5.56 13.45
CA VAL A 14 -42.69 5.80 13.28
C VAL A 14 -42.48 5.90 11.78
N GLU A 15 -42.46 7.12 11.26
CA GLU A 15 -42.03 7.41 9.90
C GLU A 15 -40.52 7.13 9.80
N ILE A 16 -40.18 5.88 9.47
CA ILE A 16 -38.80 5.49 9.23
C ILE A 16 -38.40 6.07 7.86
N LYS A 17 -37.85 7.29 7.88
CA LYS A 17 -37.25 7.90 6.69
C LYS A 17 -36.01 7.10 6.29
N SER A 18 -36.12 6.23 5.29
CA SER A 18 -34.99 5.41 4.82
C SER A 18 -33.91 6.32 4.23
N GLN A 19 -32.82 6.54 4.96
CA GLN A 19 -31.61 7.14 4.40
C GLN A 19 -30.90 6.07 3.57
N SER A 20 -30.95 6.18 2.25
CA SER A 20 -30.17 5.33 1.36
C SER A 20 -28.70 5.77 1.41
N PHE A 21 -27.85 4.99 2.06
CA PHE A 21 -26.40 5.18 1.99
C PHE A 21 -25.89 4.49 0.73
N PHE A 22 -25.31 5.27 -0.19
CA PHE A 22 -24.67 4.74 -1.37
C PHE A 22 -23.16 4.87 -1.23
N GLN A 23 -22.45 3.76 -1.43
CA GLN A 23 -21.00 3.72 -1.39
C GLN A 23 -20.50 3.18 -2.73
N GLY A 24 -19.87 4.04 -3.50
CA GLY A 24 -19.35 3.72 -4.82
C GLY A 24 -18.61 4.92 -5.41
N PRO A 25 -17.80 4.71 -6.46
CA PRO A 25 -17.02 5.78 -7.08
C PRO A 25 -17.90 6.83 -7.76
N LEU A 26 -19.15 6.48 -8.11
CA LEU A 26 -20.10 7.33 -8.82
C LEU A 26 -21.46 7.25 -8.14
N PRO A 27 -22.17 8.38 -7.91
CA PRO A 27 -23.50 8.36 -7.32
C PRO A 27 -24.50 7.59 -8.20
N PRO A 28 -25.64 7.12 -7.63
CA PRO A 28 -26.69 6.48 -8.41
C PRO A 28 -27.19 7.40 -9.54
N PRO A 29 -27.66 6.84 -10.68
CA PRO A 29 -28.13 7.64 -11.82
C PRO A 29 -29.21 8.66 -11.45
N GLU A 30 -30.13 8.28 -10.56
CA GLU A 30 -31.19 9.16 -10.05
C GLU A 30 -30.65 10.37 -9.28
N LEU A 31 -29.52 10.21 -8.61
CA LEU A 31 -28.87 11.25 -7.81
C LEU A 31 -27.96 12.13 -8.69
N LEU A 32 -27.29 11.54 -9.68
CA LEU A 32 -26.59 12.26 -10.75
C LEU A 32 -27.53 13.20 -11.52
N ALA A 33 -28.74 12.74 -11.86
CA ALA A 33 -29.74 13.57 -12.52
C ALA A 33 -30.16 14.78 -11.66
N LYS A 34 -30.25 14.60 -10.33
CA LYS A 34 -30.52 15.70 -9.38
C LYS A 34 -29.36 16.69 -9.32
N TYR A 35 -28.13 16.23 -9.40
CA TYR A 35 -26.95 17.11 -9.45
C TYR A 35 -26.94 17.97 -10.71
N GLU A 36 -27.27 17.39 -11.86
CA GLU A 36 -27.38 18.13 -13.12
C GLU A 36 -28.50 19.17 -13.08
N ALA A 37 -29.62 18.85 -12.42
CA ALA A 37 -30.73 19.78 -12.23
C ALA A 37 -30.40 20.96 -11.28
N ILE A 38 -29.43 20.79 -10.36
CA ILE A 38 -28.96 21.89 -9.48
C ILE A 38 -28.07 22.85 -10.28
N SER A 39 -27.16 22.31 -11.08
CA SER A 39 -26.26 23.09 -11.92
C SER A 39 -25.84 22.26 -13.12
N SER A 40 -26.07 22.80 -14.32
CA SER A 40 -25.66 22.17 -15.57
C SER A 40 -24.15 21.91 -15.60
N GLY A 41 -23.74 20.69 -15.92
CA GLY A 41 -22.36 20.23 -15.96
C GLY A 41 -21.82 19.69 -14.63
N LEU A 42 -22.61 19.72 -13.55
CA LEU A 42 -22.19 19.19 -12.26
C LEU A 42 -22.06 17.66 -12.30
N ALA A 43 -22.98 16.96 -12.96
CA ALA A 43 -22.92 15.51 -13.07
C ALA A 43 -21.67 15.06 -13.83
N ASP A 44 -21.37 15.73 -14.95
CA ASP A 44 -20.17 15.48 -15.76
C ASP A 44 -18.89 15.69 -14.94
N ARG A 45 -18.80 16.79 -14.18
CA ARG A 45 -17.65 17.06 -13.30
C ARG A 45 -17.47 16.00 -12.20
N ILE A 46 -18.55 15.49 -11.63
CA ILE A 46 -18.51 14.39 -10.65
C ILE A 46 -18.02 13.10 -11.31
N THR A 47 -18.51 12.78 -12.51
CA THR A 47 -18.09 11.59 -13.24
C THR A 47 -16.61 11.65 -13.64
N ALA A 48 -16.14 12.80 -14.15
CA ALA A 48 -14.75 13.03 -14.50
C ALA A 48 -13.83 12.92 -13.27
N MET A 49 -14.26 13.44 -12.11
CA MET A 49 -13.52 13.31 -10.85
C MET A 49 -13.41 11.85 -10.41
N ALA A 50 -14.50 11.08 -10.51
CA ALA A 50 -14.51 9.66 -10.19
C ALA A 50 -13.57 8.85 -11.11
N GLU A 51 -13.56 9.16 -12.41
CA GLU A 51 -12.66 8.55 -13.38
C GLU A 51 -11.19 8.86 -13.09
N GLU A 52 -10.87 10.13 -12.81
CA GLU A 52 -9.51 10.55 -12.50
C GLU A 52 -8.99 9.88 -11.23
N ASN A 53 -9.83 9.76 -10.19
CA ASN A 53 -9.50 8.99 -8.99
C ASN A 53 -9.23 7.52 -9.31
N GLY A 54 -10.02 6.92 -10.21
CA GLY A 54 -9.78 5.56 -10.70
C GLY A 54 -8.46 5.43 -11.48
N LYS A 55 -8.14 6.39 -12.36
CA LYS A 55 -6.88 6.44 -13.12
C LYS A 55 -5.68 6.60 -12.19
N HIS A 56 -5.78 7.48 -11.20
CA HIS A 56 -4.75 7.69 -10.18
C HIS A 56 -4.49 6.40 -9.40
N ARG A 57 -5.55 5.72 -8.91
CA ARG A 57 -5.41 4.46 -8.17
C ARG A 57 -4.74 3.38 -9.00
N ARG A 58 -5.18 3.17 -10.25
CA ARG A 58 -4.51 2.23 -11.17
C ARG A 58 -3.04 2.61 -11.38
N ARG A 59 -2.74 3.88 -11.62
CA ARG A 59 -1.35 4.34 -11.79
C ARG A 59 -0.49 4.03 -10.57
N MET A 60 -1.03 4.18 -9.37
CA MET A 60 -0.34 3.83 -8.12
C MET A 60 -0.14 2.31 -7.99
N GLU A 61 -1.17 1.51 -8.30
CA GLU A 61 -1.07 0.04 -8.34
C GLU A 61 0.03 -0.41 -9.30
N TRP A 62 0.04 0.13 -10.54
CA TRP A 62 1.08 -0.14 -11.53
C TRP A 62 2.47 0.24 -11.03
N ARG A 63 2.64 1.43 -10.46
CA ARG A 63 3.93 1.88 -9.90
C ARG A 63 4.40 0.98 -8.77
N MET A 64 3.50 0.55 -7.87
CA MET A 64 3.86 -0.37 -6.78
C MET A 64 4.32 -1.73 -7.30
N LEU A 65 3.66 -2.26 -8.34
CA LEU A 65 4.07 -3.50 -8.99
C LEU A 65 5.44 -3.36 -9.66
N THR A 66 5.66 -2.31 -10.46
CA THR A 66 6.94 -2.08 -11.14
C THR A 66 8.08 -1.85 -10.14
N LEU A 67 7.86 -1.05 -9.09
CA LEU A 67 8.87 -0.80 -8.05
C LEU A 67 9.23 -2.08 -7.30
N SER A 68 8.26 -2.97 -7.06
CA SER A 68 8.51 -4.26 -6.41
C SER A 68 9.43 -5.15 -7.25
N VAL A 69 9.25 -5.16 -8.58
CA VAL A 69 10.12 -5.92 -9.50
C VAL A 69 11.53 -5.35 -9.56
N VAL A 70 11.66 -4.02 -9.68
CA VAL A 70 12.97 -3.35 -9.77
C VAL A 70 13.75 -3.44 -8.46
N SER A 71 13.08 -3.36 -7.31
CA SER A 71 13.71 -3.51 -6.00
C SER A 71 14.39 -4.88 -5.85
N ASN A 72 13.72 -5.96 -6.27
CA ASN A 72 14.30 -7.31 -6.24
C ASN A 72 15.51 -7.44 -7.16
N PHE A 73 15.44 -6.84 -8.35
CA PHE A 73 16.55 -6.88 -9.29
C PHE A 73 17.80 -6.16 -8.76
N SER A 74 17.63 -5.02 -8.08
CA SER A 74 18.76 -4.26 -7.52
C SER A 74 19.59 -5.08 -6.51
N GLY A 75 18.93 -5.79 -5.60
CA GLY A 75 19.61 -6.62 -4.60
C GLY A 75 20.37 -7.79 -5.23
N GLN A 76 19.76 -8.42 -6.24
CA GLN A 76 20.37 -9.54 -6.97
C GLN A 76 21.61 -9.12 -7.76
N VAL A 77 21.59 -7.94 -8.39
CA VAL A 77 22.75 -7.39 -9.10
C VAL A 77 23.90 -7.09 -8.13
N PHE A 78 23.64 -6.47 -6.97
CA PHE A 78 24.70 -6.23 -5.98
C PHE A 78 25.29 -7.54 -5.44
N ALA A 79 24.46 -8.55 -5.19
CA ALA A 79 24.94 -9.87 -4.77
C ALA A 79 25.82 -10.52 -5.85
N PHE A 80 25.42 -10.45 -7.12
CA PHE A 80 26.19 -10.96 -8.25
C PHE A 80 27.57 -10.29 -8.36
N VAL A 81 27.63 -8.96 -8.23
CA VAL A 81 28.90 -8.21 -8.25
C VAL A 81 29.81 -8.64 -7.09
N VAL A 82 29.27 -8.81 -5.89
CA VAL A 82 30.04 -9.25 -4.70
C VAL A 82 30.62 -10.66 -4.88
N VAL A 83 29.85 -11.58 -5.47
CA VAL A 83 30.34 -12.93 -5.75
C VAL A 83 31.48 -12.89 -6.78
N ILE A 84 31.30 -12.12 -7.87
CA ILE A 84 32.34 -11.97 -8.90
C ILE A 84 33.61 -11.37 -8.32
N THR A 85 33.52 -10.29 -7.54
CA THR A 85 34.71 -9.66 -6.93
C THR A 85 35.39 -10.59 -5.93
N GLY A 86 34.62 -11.40 -5.19
CA GLY A 86 35.17 -12.44 -4.31
C GLY A 86 35.96 -13.51 -5.07
N ILE A 87 35.47 -13.96 -6.22
CA ILE A 87 36.18 -14.92 -7.08
C ILE A 87 37.48 -14.30 -7.60
N PHE A 88 37.44 -13.08 -8.16
CA PHE A 88 38.65 -12.39 -8.63
C PHE A 88 39.66 -12.14 -7.52
N ALA A 89 39.21 -11.74 -6.33
CA ALA A 89 40.06 -11.56 -5.17
C ALA A 89 40.72 -12.88 -4.74
N GLY A 90 39.98 -13.99 -4.72
CA GLY A 90 40.50 -15.33 -4.42
C GLY A 90 41.56 -15.80 -5.42
N VAL A 91 41.32 -15.60 -6.72
CA VAL A 91 42.29 -15.93 -7.77
C VAL A 91 43.55 -15.07 -7.64
N TYR A 92 43.41 -13.77 -7.43
CA TYR A 92 44.56 -12.87 -7.20
C TYR A 92 45.38 -13.30 -5.98
N LEU A 93 44.72 -13.80 -4.94
CA LEU A 93 45.38 -14.21 -3.71
C LEU A 93 46.19 -15.49 -3.86
N LEU A 94 45.71 -16.44 -4.65
CA LEU A 94 46.45 -17.66 -5.00
C LEU A 94 47.77 -17.34 -5.70
N THR A 95 47.84 -16.24 -6.47
CA THR A 95 49.08 -15.83 -7.16
C THR A 95 50.14 -15.21 -6.24
N LYS A 96 49.83 -14.94 -4.97
CA LYS A 96 50.70 -14.20 -4.03
C LYS A 96 51.27 -15.04 -2.88
N ASP A 97 51.05 -16.36 -2.85
CA ASP A 97 51.62 -17.33 -1.88
C ASP A 97 51.46 -16.97 -0.38
N LYS A 98 50.53 -16.08 -0.03
CA LYS A 98 50.18 -15.75 1.36
C LYS A 98 48.75 -16.17 1.68
N PRO A 99 48.52 -17.43 2.09
CA PRO A 99 47.18 -17.99 2.23
C PRO A 99 46.38 -17.32 3.36
N VAL A 100 47.04 -16.88 4.44
CA VAL A 100 46.34 -16.39 5.65
C VAL A 100 45.96 -14.91 5.56
N SER A 101 46.86 -14.05 5.07
CA SER A 101 46.63 -12.60 5.06
C SER A 101 45.48 -12.19 4.14
N GLY A 102 45.27 -12.95 3.06
CA GLY A 102 44.22 -12.62 2.12
C GLY A 102 42.83 -13.07 2.51
N LEU A 103 42.70 -14.20 3.22
CA LEU A 103 41.43 -14.62 3.82
C LEU A 103 40.93 -13.56 4.81
N ILE A 104 41.82 -13.01 5.63
CA ILE A 104 41.50 -11.94 6.57
C ILE A 104 41.02 -10.69 5.81
N SER A 105 41.70 -10.29 4.73
CA SER A 105 41.28 -9.13 3.92
C SER A 105 39.91 -9.33 3.27
N MET A 106 39.61 -10.56 2.83
CA MET A 106 38.37 -10.90 2.17
C MET A 106 37.20 -10.84 3.17
N ILE A 107 37.37 -11.42 4.36
CA ILE A 107 36.39 -11.36 5.45
C ILE A 107 36.13 -9.91 5.88
N VAL A 108 37.18 -9.10 6.06
CA VAL A 108 37.06 -7.68 6.45
C VAL A 108 36.28 -6.88 5.40
N SER A 109 36.48 -7.15 4.10
CA SER A 109 35.78 -6.44 3.02
C SER A 109 34.31 -6.85 2.86
N LEU A 110 33.98 -8.14 3.10
CA LEU A 110 32.64 -8.68 2.91
C LEU A 110 31.75 -8.56 4.15
N ALA A 111 32.34 -8.51 5.35
CA ALA A 111 31.60 -8.44 6.61
C ALA A 111 30.59 -7.27 6.69
N PRO A 112 30.91 -6.03 6.27
CA PRO A 112 29.94 -4.92 6.31
C PRO A 112 28.76 -5.11 5.37
N VAL A 113 28.99 -5.75 4.21
CA VAL A 113 27.96 -6.02 3.20
C VAL A 113 27.03 -7.13 3.70
N ALA A 114 27.59 -8.23 4.20
CA ALA A 114 26.84 -9.32 4.79
C ALA A 114 26.06 -8.86 6.05
N TYR A 115 26.70 -8.06 6.91
CA TYR A 115 26.07 -7.47 8.09
C TYR A 115 24.85 -6.62 7.69
N ARG A 116 24.99 -5.75 6.68
CA ARG A 116 23.87 -4.94 6.20
C ARG A 116 22.74 -5.81 5.67
N PHE A 117 23.04 -6.88 4.92
CA PHE A 117 22.03 -7.79 4.38
C PHE A 117 21.23 -8.49 5.47
N ILE A 118 21.91 -9.01 6.51
CA ILE A 118 21.25 -9.69 7.65
C ILE A 118 20.40 -8.70 8.48
N HIS A 119 20.87 -7.47 8.69
CA HIS A 119 20.14 -6.47 9.48
C HIS A 119 19.09 -5.67 8.69
N PHE A 120 19.02 -5.82 7.38
CA PHE A 120 18.08 -5.05 6.53
C PHE A 120 16.62 -5.43 6.76
N ASP A 121 16.34 -6.68 7.12
CA ASP A 121 14.97 -7.21 7.24
C ASP A 121 14.14 -6.54 8.36
N LYS A 122 14.82 -5.91 9.34
CA LYS A 122 14.14 -5.22 10.47
C LYS A 122 13.72 -3.78 10.20
N ARG A 123 14.23 -3.09 9.17
CA ARG A 123 13.83 -1.69 8.89
C ARG A 123 12.63 -1.56 7.96
N SER A 124 12.44 -2.50 7.04
CA SER A 124 11.34 -2.42 6.05
C SER A 124 9.96 -2.78 6.61
N ARG A 125 9.88 -3.38 7.82
CA ARG A 125 8.61 -3.63 8.51
C ARG A 125 8.16 -2.49 9.43
N LYS A 126 9.08 -1.73 10.04
CA LYS A 126 8.72 -0.60 10.93
C LYS A 126 8.05 0.55 10.18
N THR A 127 8.52 0.87 8.98
CA THR A 127 7.94 1.99 8.20
C THR A 127 6.54 1.71 7.63
N LYS A 128 6.10 0.45 7.55
CA LYS A 128 4.71 0.10 7.19
C LYS A 128 3.77 0.11 8.40
N GLY A 129 4.20 -0.44 9.54
CA GLY A 129 3.40 -0.45 10.79
C GLY A 129 3.08 0.95 11.31
N ASP A 130 4.06 1.86 11.29
CA ASP A 130 3.87 3.23 11.80
C ASP A 130 2.91 4.08 10.92
N LYS A 131 2.72 3.71 9.65
CA LYS A 131 1.78 4.40 8.72
C LYS A 131 0.36 3.86 8.83
N GLU A 132 0.20 2.56 9.07
CA GLU A 132 -1.11 1.92 9.29
C GLU A 132 -1.69 2.33 10.67
N GLU A 133 -0.85 2.46 11.69
CA GLU A 133 -1.28 2.89 13.03
C GLU A 133 -1.64 4.38 13.11
N GLN A 134 -1.05 5.23 12.27
CA GLN A 134 -1.44 6.64 12.16
C GLN A 134 -2.72 6.85 11.35
N GLN A 135 -2.99 6.00 10.36
CA GLN A 135 -4.21 6.08 9.55
C GLN A 135 -5.46 5.57 10.30
N ASN A 136 -5.29 4.69 11.29
CA ASN A 136 -6.36 4.18 12.16
C ASN A 136 -6.59 5.03 13.43
N LYS A 137 -5.86 6.14 13.60
CA LYS A 137 -6.00 7.09 14.74
C LYS A 137 -6.58 8.44 14.33
N ILE A 138 -7.19 8.54 13.15
CA ILE A 138 -7.95 9.72 12.74
C ILE A 138 -9.43 9.42 13.06
N PRO A 139 -10.08 10.17 13.97
CA PRO A 139 -11.49 9.98 14.32
C PRO A 139 -12.43 10.35 13.17
#